data_AF-A0A7Y3AQ25-F1
#
_entry.id   AF-A0A7Y3AQ25-F1
#
_cell.length_a   1.000
_cell.length_b   1.000
_cell.length_c   1.000
_cell.angle_alpha   90.00
_cell.angle_beta   90.00
_cell.angle_gamma   90.00
#
_symmetry.space_group_name_H-M   'P 1'
#
loop_
_entity.id
_entity.type
_entity.pdbx_description
1 polymer ?
#
loop_
_entity_poly.entity_id
_entity_poly.type
_entity_poly.pdbx_seq_one_letter_code
_entity_poly.pdbx_strand_id
1 'polypeptide(L)'
;VTSNPTSGMTIAALLGTAGVFLVMGWTDLNGKAAALTVGCVVAIAASIAGDTSQDLKTGFLLGATPRYQQIGELIGVLTSATFVCLSVLLLAETFGFGSAELPAPQATLMKLVIDGVLDQNLPWTLVGIGVAIAIVAELLKIPSLPFAVGVYLPVSTMTPIFLGGMLKLWLERDSKNEQQISSRREKGVLLGSGFVGGEGLLGVAIAGVAFFQGARPAGFGTGWMGPDWLVNIISFVAFLLFAAWFVRRVRA
;
A
#
# COMPACT_ATOMS: atom_id res chain seq x y z
N VAL A 1 8.61 -1.41 6.99
CA VAL A 1 8.57 -0.04 6.43
C VAL A 1 8.78 0.95 7.56
N THR A 2 10.06 1.20 7.83
CA THR A 2 10.55 2.32 8.62
C THR A 2 10.27 3.62 7.85
N SER A 3 10.44 4.75 8.53
CA SER A 3 10.14 6.12 8.12
C SER A 3 10.83 6.61 6.83
N ASN A 4 10.48 6.04 5.68
CA ASN A 4 10.91 6.54 4.37
C ASN A 4 9.72 7.29 3.73
N PRO A 5 9.83 8.61 3.44
CA PRO A 5 8.71 9.42 2.92
C PRO A 5 8.43 9.15 1.43
N THR A 6 8.48 7.89 0.99
CA THR A 6 8.43 7.50 -0.43
C THR A 6 7.18 8.01 -1.14
N SER A 7 6.01 7.88 -0.50
CA SER A 7 4.74 8.36 -1.07
C SER A 7 4.71 9.89 -1.24
N GLY A 8 5.19 10.64 -0.23
CA GLY A 8 5.28 12.10 -0.29
C GLY A 8 6.28 12.58 -1.33
N MET A 9 7.46 11.96 -1.38
CA MET A 9 8.50 12.27 -2.38
C MET A 9 8.03 11.98 -3.81
N THR A 10 7.24 10.91 -4.01
CA THR A 10 6.67 10.58 -5.33
C THR A 10 5.70 11.66 -5.81
N ILE A 11 4.78 12.10 -4.94
CA ILE A 11 3.80 13.15 -5.28
C ILE A 11 4.50 14.48 -5.55
N ALA A 12 5.49 14.85 -4.72
CA ALA A 12 6.25 16.08 -4.90
C ALA A 12 7.04 16.07 -6.22
N ALA A 13 7.70 14.97 -6.55
CA ALA A 13 8.41 14.80 -7.81
C ALA A 13 7.46 14.89 -9.00
N LEU A 14 6.31 14.20 -8.93
CA LEU A 14 5.27 14.26 -9.96
C LEU A 14 4.75 15.67 -10.20
N LEU A 15 4.37 16.38 -9.14
CA LEU A 15 3.90 17.76 -9.23
C LEU A 15 4.97 18.71 -9.79
N GLY A 16 6.22 18.55 -9.33
CA GLY A 16 7.35 19.32 -9.82
C GLY A 16 7.61 19.10 -11.31
N THR A 17 7.69 17.84 -11.74
CA THR A 17 7.90 17.49 -13.15
C THR A 17 6.74 17.94 -14.03
N ALA A 18 5.49 17.71 -13.60
CA ALA A 18 4.30 18.18 -14.33
C ALA A 18 4.29 19.70 -14.46
N GLY A 19 4.70 20.45 -13.42
CA GLY A 19 4.85 21.90 -13.48
C GLY A 19 5.92 22.36 -14.49
N VAL A 20 7.07 21.70 -14.54
CA VAL A 20 8.11 21.99 -15.54
C VAL A 20 7.60 21.70 -16.96
N PHE A 21 6.92 20.57 -17.15
CA PHE A 21 6.37 20.18 -18.45
C PHE A 21 5.30 21.14 -18.92
N LEU A 22 4.45 21.62 -18.00
CA LEU A 22 3.47 22.66 -18.29
C LEU A 22 4.13 23.95 -18.82
N VAL A 23 5.21 24.40 -18.17
CA VAL A 23 5.98 25.58 -18.61
C VAL A 23 6.63 25.37 -19.98
N MET A 24 7.06 24.14 -20.29
CA MET A 24 7.61 23.76 -21.59
C MET A 24 6.54 23.47 -22.66
N GLY A 25 5.26 23.47 -22.31
CA GLY A 25 4.14 23.16 -23.21
C GLY A 25 3.94 21.67 -23.50
N TRP A 26 4.60 20.77 -22.77
CA TRP A 26 4.50 19.30 -22.94
C TRP A 26 3.28 18.72 -22.22
N THR A 27 2.10 18.98 -22.79
CA THR A 27 0.80 18.62 -22.20
C THR A 27 0.11 17.42 -22.88
N ASP A 28 0.72 16.89 -23.93
CA ASP A 28 0.22 15.75 -24.67
C ASP A 28 0.31 14.44 -23.86
N LEU A 29 -0.26 13.37 -24.40
CA LEU A 29 -0.24 12.06 -23.74
C LEU A 29 1.20 11.57 -23.46
N ASN A 30 2.15 11.89 -24.35
CA ASN A 30 3.56 11.55 -24.11
C ASN A 30 4.14 12.38 -22.98
N GLY A 31 3.83 13.68 -22.87
CA GLY A 31 4.18 14.52 -21.73
C GLY A 31 3.65 13.95 -20.41
N LYS A 32 2.37 13.52 -20.38
CA LYS A 32 1.75 12.86 -19.21
C LYS A 32 2.46 11.56 -18.82
N ALA A 33 2.76 10.71 -19.79
CA ALA A 33 3.48 9.44 -19.56
C ALA A 33 4.94 9.66 -19.12
N ALA A 34 5.62 10.67 -19.69
CA ALA A 34 6.97 11.02 -19.31
C ALA A 34 7.02 11.60 -17.90
N ALA A 35 6.04 12.42 -17.49
CA ALA A 35 5.94 12.91 -16.11
C ALA A 35 5.78 11.76 -15.10
N LEU A 36 4.91 10.78 -15.39
CA LEU A 36 4.79 9.55 -14.60
C LEU A 36 6.09 8.78 -14.50
N THR A 37 6.80 8.64 -15.62
CA THR A 37 8.06 7.90 -15.70
C THR A 37 9.14 8.56 -14.85
N VAL A 38 9.28 9.89 -14.93
CA VAL A 38 10.22 10.64 -14.10
C VAL A 38 9.86 10.50 -12.61
N GLY A 39 8.58 10.65 -12.26
CA GLY A 39 8.11 10.44 -10.89
C GLY A 39 8.45 9.03 -10.35
N CYS A 40 8.26 8.01 -11.18
CA CYS A 40 8.63 6.62 -10.85
C CYS A 40 10.13 6.46 -10.61
N VAL A 41 10.98 6.97 -11.51
CA VAL A 41 12.44 6.90 -11.37
C VAL A 41 12.91 7.60 -10.10
N VAL A 42 12.40 8.80 -9.82
CA VAL A 42 12.74 9.57 -8.61
C VAL A 42 12.29 8.83 -7.35
N ALA A 43 11.09 8.26 -7.34
CA ALA A 43 10.56 7.50 -6.21
C ALA A 43 11.40 6.25 -5.92
N ILE A 44 11.76 5.49 -6.95
CA ILE A 44 12.62 4.30 -6.82
C ILE A 44 14.00 4.72 -6.31
N ALA A 45 14.62 5.74 -6.91
CA ALA A 45 15.94 6.21 -6.50
C ALA A 45 15.95 6.68 -5.04
N ALA A 46 14.94 7.46 -4.62
CA ALA A 46 14.80 7.91 -3.24
C ALA A 46 14.57 6.75 -2.26
N SER A 47 13.74 5.77 -2.64
CA SER A 47 13.47 4.60 -1.81
C SER A 47 14.73 3.75 -1.62
N ILE A 48 15.40 3.37 -2.72
CA ILE A 48 16.59 2.53 -2.68
C ILE A 48 17.74 3.24 -1.96
N ALA A 49 17.96 4.53 -2.22
CA ALA A 49 18.98 5.29 -1.50
C ALA A 49 18.71 5.34 0.02
N GLY A 50 17.45 5.51 0.42
CA GLY A 50 17.03 5.51 1.81
C GLY A 50 17.19 4.15 2.50
N ASP A 51 16.86 3.07 1.80
CA ASP A 51 16.97 1.70 2.32
C ASP A 51 18.44 1.27 2.41
N THR A 52 19.23 1.44 1.35
CA THR A 52 20.69 1.18 1.36
C THR A 52 21.40 1.98 2.46
N SER A 53 21.01 3.24 2.70
CA SER A 53 21.62 4.04 3.78
C SER A 53 21.29 3.50 5.18
N GLN A 54 20.07 3.00 5.40
CA GLN A 54 19.64 2.38 6.66
C GLN A 54 20.30 1.02 6.86
N ASP A 55 20.39 0.25 5.79
CA ASP A 55 20.99 -1.07 5.76
C ASP A 55 22.49 -0.94 6.08
N LEU A 56 23.23 -0.09 5.38
CA LEU A 56 24.67 0.12 5.65
C LEU A 56 24.94 0.60 7.08
N LYS A 57 24.07 1.44 7.65
CA LYS A 57 24.18 1.87 9.05
C LYS A 57 23.98 0.69 10.01
N THR A 58 22.97 -0.13 9.78
CA THR A 58 22.68 -1.31 10.60
C THR A 58 23.78 -2.35 10.47
N GLY A 59 24.26 -2.57 9.25
CA GLY A 59 25.40 -3.45 8.94
C GLY A 59 26.66 -3.00 9.65
N PHE A 60 26.97 -1.70 9.64
CA PHE A 60 28.09 -1.15 10.39
C PHE A 60 27.98 -1.42 11.91
N LEU A 61 26.80 -1.22 12.50
CA LEU A 61 26.56 -1.49 13.93
C LEU A 61 26.70 -2.98 14.31
N LEU A 62 26.38 -3.88 13.38
CA LEU A 62 26.50 -5.33 13.58
C LEU A 62 27.87 -5.90 13.19
N GLY A 63 28.78 -5.06 12.66
CA GLY A 63 30.11 -5.50 12.19
C GLY A 63 30.08 -6.25 10.84
N ALA A 64 29.04 -6.04 10.02
CA ALA A 64 28.94 -6.66 8.71
C ALA A 64 29.91 -6.02 7.69
N THR A 65 30.41 -6.82 6.74
CA THR A 65 31.26 -6.35 5.65
C THR A 65 30.42 -5.66 4.56
N PRO A 66 30.62 -4.37 4.26
CA PRO A 66 29.77 -3.62 3.33
C PRO A 66 29.66 -4.22 1.92
N ARG A 67 30.74 -4.88 1.44
CA ARG A 67 30.74 -5.52 0.12
C ARG A 67 29.71 -6.65 0.00
N TYR A 68 29.59 -7.49 1.01
CA TYR A 68 28.61 -8.59 0.98
C TYR A 68 27.18 -8.07 1.11
N GLN A 69 27.00 -6.97 1.85
CA GLN A 69 25.72 -6.31 2.00
C GLN A 69 25.23 -5.70 0.68
N GLN A 70 26.08 -4.96 -0.05
CA GLN A 70 25.72 -4.40 -1.35
C GLN A 70 25.41 -5.48 -2.40
N ILE A 71 26.15 -6.60 -2.40
CA ILE A 71 25.84 -7.73 -3.28
C ILE A 71 24.47 -8.32 -2.94
N GLY A 72 24.17 -8.48 -1.64
CA GLY A 72 22.87 -8.94 -1.16
C GLY A 72 21.72 -8.01 -1.58
N GLU A 73 21.89 -6.70 -1.40
CA GLU A 73 20.93 -5.68 -1.82
C GLU A 73 20.70 -5.71 -3.34
N LEU A 74 21.76 -5.80 -4.14
CA LEU A 74 21.65 -5.85 -5.60
C LEU A 74 20.88 -7.11 -6.06
N ILE A 75 21.22 -8.27 -5.52
CA ILE A 75 20.52 -9.53 -5.83
C ILE A 75 19.04 -9.43 -5.40
N GLY A 76 18.79 -8.87 -4.21
CA GLY A 76 17.44 -8.67 -3.68
C GLY A 76 16.58 -7.77 -4.55
N VAL A 77 17.13 -6.63 -5.00
CA VAL A 77 16.45 -5.67 -5.88
C VAL A 77 16.17 -6.29 -7.25
N LEU A 78 17.14 -6.96 -7.88
CA LEU A 78 16.94 -7.59 -9.19
C LEU A 78 15.90 -8.72 -9.14
N THR A 79 15.98 -9.57 -8.12
CA THR A 79 15.04 -10.67 -7.92
C THR A 79 13.64 -10.13 -7.67
N SER A 80 13.48 -9.22 -6.70
CA SER A 80 12.17 -8.64 -6.38
C SER A 80 11.58 -7.85 -7.55
N ALA A 81 12.36 -7.03 -8.25
CA ALA A 81 11.90 -6.30 -9.43
C ALA A 81 11.36 -7.25 -10.52
N THR A 82 12.05 -8.36 -10.76
CA THR A 82 11.62 -9.36 -11.76
C THR A 82 10.29 -10.00 -11.35
N PHE A 83 10.20 -10.56 -10.14
CA PHE A 83 8.99 -11.26 -9.69
C PHE A 83 7.79 -10.32 -9.52
N VAL A 84 8.00 -9.12 -8.98
CA VAL A 84 6.93 -8.12 -8.83
C VAL A 84 6.44 -7.64 -10.19
N CYS A 85 7.34 -7.35 -11.14
CA CYS A 85 6.95 -6.97 -12.50
C CYS A 85 6.12 -8.06 -13.18
N LEU A 86 6.59 -9.31 -13.15
CA LEU A 86 5.86 -10.45 -13.71
C LEU A 86 4.48 -10.62 -13.05
N SER A 87 4.41 -10.50 -11.73
CA SER A 87 3.15 -10.60 -10.98
C SER A 87 2.17 -9.50 -11.36
N VAL A 88 2.64 -8.26 -11.48
CA VAL A 88 1.82 -7.10 -11.86
C VAL A 88 1.30 -7.25 -13.29
N LEU A 89 2.13 -7.70 -14.25
CA LEU A 89 1.71 -7.94 -15.63
C LEU A 89 0.68 -9.06 -15.72
N LEU A 90 0.91 -10.17 -15.01
CA LEU A 90 0.00 -11.30 -14.95
C LEU A 90 -1.36 -10.91 -14.37
N LEU A 91 -1.36 -10.12 -13.28
CA LEU A 91 -2.58 -9.58 -12.69
C LEU A 91 -3.30 -8.61 -13.63
N ALA A 92 -2.55 -7.79 -14.37
CA ALA A 92 -3.10 -6.86 -15.35
C ALA A 92 -3.86 -7.60 -16.46
N GLU A 93 -3.27 -8.66 -17.02
CA GLU A 93 -3.88 -9.43 -18.11
C GLU A 93 -5.08 -10.28 -17.66
N THR A 94 -5.04 -10.80 -16.42
CA THR A 94 -6.08 -11.72 -15.91
C THR A 94 -7.29 -11.02 -15.28
N PHE A 95 -7.07 -9.84 -14.67
CA PHE A 95 -8.10 -9.13 -13.90
C PHE A 95 -8.35 -7.69 -14.35
N GLY A 96 -7.38 -7.06 -15.02
CA GLY A 96 -7.44 -5.66 -15.44
C GLY A 96 -7.39 -4.68 -14.26
N PHE A 97 -6.47 -3.71 -14.31
CA PHE A 97 -6.41 -2.66 -13.29
C PHE A 97 -7.60 -1.70 -13.39
N GLY A 98 -8.17 -1.33 -12.24
CA GLY A 98 -9.35 -0.47 -12.18
C GLY A 98 -10.68 -1.22 -12.35
N SER A 99 -10.65 -2.55 -12.43
CA SER A 99 -11.85 -3.38 -12.35
C SER A 99 -12.39 -3.45 -10.92
N ALA A 100 -13.59 -4.00 -10.74
CA ALA A 100 -14.16 -4.24 -9.41
C ALA A 100 -13.31 -5.20 -8.57
N GLU A 101 -12.49 -6.03 -9.22
CA GLU A 101 -11.69 -7.07 -8.58
C GLU A 101 -10.27 -6.58 -8.27
N LEU A 102 -9.70 -5.69 -9.11
CA LEU A 102 -8.43 -5.02 -8.85
C LEU A 102 -8.57 -3.50 -8.91
N PRO A 103 -9.22 -2.88 -7.90
CA PRO A 103 -9.29 -1.43 -7.81
C PRO A 103 -7.88 -0.85 -7.63
N ALA A 104 -7.55 0.17 -8.43
CA ALA A 104 -6.23 0.83 -8.41
C ALA A 104 -6.34 2.30 -7.95
N PRO A 105 -6.82 2.58 -6.72
CA PRO A 105 -7.10 3.95 -6.26
C PRO A 105 -5.85 4.83 -6.26
N GLN A 106 -4.69 4.25 -5.96
CA GLN A 106 -3.41 4.96 -5.97
C GLN A 106 -3.03 5.42 -7.39
N ALA A 107 -3.23 4.57 -8.40
CA ALA A 107 -2.97 4.92 -9.80
C ALA A 107 -3.96 5.99 -10.29
N THR A 108 -5.23 5.88 -9.90
CA THR A 108 -6.25 6.90 -10.20
C THR A 108 -5.87 8.25 -9.60
N LEU A 109 -5.42 8.30 -8.35
CA LEU A 109 -4.94 9.53 -7.72
C LEU A 109 -3.77 10.15 -8.50
N MET A 110 -2.74 9.36 -8.83
CA MET A 110 -1.58 9.86 -9.58
C MET A 110 -2.01 10.42 -10.94
N LYS A 111 -2.92 9.74 -11.65
CA LYS A 111 -3.49 10.21 -12.91
C LYS A 111 -4.21 11.56 -12.74
N LEU A 112 -5.11 11.67 -11.76
CA LEU A 112 -5.87 12.89 -11.51
C LEU A 112 -4.98 14.10 -11.19
N VAL A 113 -3.88 13.87 -10.45
CA VAL A 113 -2.91 14.92 -10.14
C VAL A 113 -2.22 15.42 -11.41
N ILE A 114 -1.78 14.52 -12.29
CA ILE A 114 -1.06 14.87 -13.51
C ILE A 114 -1.98 15.54 -14.53
N ASP A 115 -3.16 14.95 -14.76
CA ASP A 115 -4.18 15.54 -15.63
C ASP A 115 -4.57 16.93 -15.11
N GLY A 116 -4.82 17.07 -13.81
CA GLY A 116 -5.17 18.36 -13.22
C GLY A 116 -4.10 19.44 -13.41
N VAL A 117 -2.82 19.10 -13.23
CA VAL A 117 -1.72 20.06 -13.41
C VAL A 117 -1.50 20.40 -14.88
N LEU A 118 -1.40 19.40 -15.77
CA LEU A 118 -1.08 19.62 -17.18
C LEU A 118 -2.25 20.19 -17.99
N ASP A 119 -3.49 19.82 -17.64
CA ASP A 119 -4.71 20.37 -18.29
C ASP A 119 -5.16 21.70 -17.65
N GLN A 120 -4.42 22.21 -16.67
CA GLN A 120 -4.71 23.45 -15.91
C GLN A 120 -6.09 23.47 -15.24
N ASN A 121 -6.69 22.31 -15.01
CA ASN A 121 -8.02 22.15 -14.43
C ASN A 121 -7.97 21.75 -12.94
N LEU A 122 -6.81 21.83 -12.30
CA LEU A 122 -6.69 21.50 -10.89
C LEU A 122 -7.43 22.55 -10.05
N PRO A 123 -8.38 22.15 -9.18
CA PRO A 123 -9.09 23.07 -8.32
C PRO A 123 -8.16 23.58 -7.21
N TRP A 124 -7.37 24.61 -7.50
CA TRP A 124 -6.36 25.18 -6.60
C TRP A 124 -6.95 25.63 -5.26
N THR A 125 -8.23 26.02 -5.22
CA THR A 125 -8.95 26.29 -3.97
C THR A 125 -9.01 25.05 -3.08
N LEU A 126 -9.32 23.87 -3.63
CA LEU A 126 -9.35 22.62 -2.86
C LEU A 126 -7.95 22.18 -2.43
N VAL A 127 -6.94 22.37 -3.29
CA VAL A 127 -5.53 22.11 -2.93
C VAL A 127 -5.11 23.02 -1.76
N GLY A 128 -5.43 24.31 -1.83
CA GLY A 128 -5.14 25.28 -0.78
C GLY A 128 -5.84 24.96 0.54
N ILE A 129 -7.10 24.50 0.50
CA ILE A 129 -7.81 23.99 1.68
C ILE A 129 -7.08 22.78 2.27
N GLY A 130 -6.65 21.82 1.44
CA GLY A 130 -5.88 20.66 1.90
C GLY A 130 -4.55 21.05 2.57
N VAL A 131 -3.83 22.01 2.00
CA VAL A 131 -2.59 22.57 2.58
C VAL A 131 -2.88 23.25 3.92
N ALA A 132 -3.94 24.05 4.01
CA ALA A 132 -4.33 24.70 5.26
C ALA A 132 -4.66 23.68 6.36
N ILE A 133 -5.41 22.62 6.03
CA ILE A 133 -5.72 21.52 6.96
C ILE A 133 -4.43 20.82 7.40
N ALA A 134 -3.51 20.53 6.48
CA ALA A 134 -2.23 19.89 6.79
C ALA A 134 -1.38 20.76 7.73
N ILE A 135 -1.30 22.07 7.48
CA ILE A 135 -0.58 23.02 8.35
C ILE A 135 -1.21 23.05 9.74
N VAL A 136 -2.54 23.15 9.84
CA VAL A 136 -3.24 23.14 11.13
C VAL A 136 -3.00 21.83 11.89
N ALA A 137 -3.08 20.69 11.20
CA ALA A 137 -2.80 19.39 11.79
C ALA A 137 -1.36 19.30 12.32
N GLU A 138 -0.38 19.74 11.52
CA GLU A 138 1.03 19.74 11.90
C GLU A 138 1.32 20.66 13.09
N LEU A 139 0.69 21.85 13.13
CA LEU A 139 0.76 22.78 14.26
C LEU A 139 0.19 22.18 15.55
N LEU A 140 -0.86 21.37 15.43
CA LEU A 140 -1.44 20.61 16.54
C LEU A 140 -0.64 19.34 16.89
N LYS A 141 0.48 19.08 16.21
CA LYS A 141 1.28 17.85 16.31
C LYS A 141 0.47 16.58 16.01
N ILE A 142 -0.57 16.72 15.18
CA ILE A 142 -1.37 15.60 14.68
C ILE A 142 -0.78 15.18 13.34
N PRO A 143 -0.44 13.90 13.14
CA PRO A 143 0.05 13.43 11.85
C PRO A 143 -0.95 13.78 10.73
N SER A 144 -0.48 14.49 9.71
CA SER A 144 -1.29 14.91 8.55
C SER A 144 -1.49 13.79 7.51
N LEU A 145 -0.57 12.82 7.47
CA LEU A 145 -0.59 11.70 6.53
C LEU A 145 -1.87 10.83 6.59
N PRO A 146 -2.40 10.44 7.77
CA PRO A 146 -3.68 9.73 7.87
C PRO A 146 -4.86 10.47 7.25
N PHE A 147 -4.89 11.80 7.33
CA PHE A 147 -5.94 12.60 6.67
C PHE A 147 -5.83 12.52 5.16
N ALA A 148 -4.62 12.64 4.61
CA ALA A 148 -4.39 12.51 3.18
C ALA A 148 -4.80 11.12 2.66
N VAL A 149 -4.41 10.07 3.37
CA VAL A 149 -4.81 8.68 3.07
C VAL A 149 -6.33 8.48 3.19
N GLY A 150 -6.94 9.12 4.19
CA GLY A 150 -8.37 9.22 4.42
C GLY A 150 -9.17 9.64 3.18
N VAL A 151 -8.67 10.67 2.49
CA VAL A 151 -9.42 11.35 1.42
C VAL A 151 -9.42 10.57 0.11
N TYR A 152 -8.35 9.82 -0.21
CA TYR A 152 -8.26 9.14 -1.52
C TYR A 152 -8.68 7.67 -1.50
N LEU A 153 -8.74 7.01 -0.33
CA LEU A 153 -9.14 5.61 -0.26
C LEU A 153 -10.67 5.46 -0.21
N PRO A 154 -11.24 4.43 -0.85
CA PRO A 154 -12.67 4.15 -0.76
C PRO A 154 -13.14 3.92 0.68
N VAL A 155 -14.38 4.33 0.98
CA VAL A 155 -15.01 4.13 2.30
C VAL A 155 -15.08 2.65 2.69
N SER A 156 -15.22 1.76 1.70
CA SER A 156 -15.18 0.30 1.89
C SER A 156 -13.83 -0.19 2.42
N THR A 157 -12.71 0.45 2.05
CA THR A 157 -11.37 0.15 2.56
C THR A 157 -11.11 0.84 3.91
N MET A 158 -11.71 2.01 4.14
CA MET A 158 -11.58 2.74 5.41
C MET A 158 -12.19 1.99 6.60
N THR A 159 -13.32 1.30 6.39
CA THR A 159 -14.03 0.62 7.49
C THR A 159 -13.18 -0.48 8.14
N PRO A 160 -12.56 -1.43 7.40
CA PRO A 160 -11.61 -2.39 7.96
C PRO A 160 -10.40 -1.74 8.65
N ILE A 161 -9.84 -0.67 8.08
CA ILE A 161 -8.70 0.06 8.67
C ILE A 161 -9.09 0.63 10.03
N PHE A 162 -10.25 1.28 10.11
CA PHE A 162 -10.79 1.85 11.34
C PHE A 162 -11.05 0.77 12.39
N LEU A 163 -11.72 -0.33 12.02
CA LEU A 163 -11.97 -1.45 12.92
C LEU A 163 -10.67 -2.10 13.42
N GLY A 164 -9.66 -2.25 12.56
CA GLY A 164 -8.33 -2.71 12.94
C GLY A 164 -7.65 -1.76 13.94
N GLY A 165 -7.80 -0.45 13.75
CA GLY A 165 -7.34 0.58 14.69
C GLY A 165 -8.05 0.52 16.05
N MET A 166 -9.37 0.32 16.06
CA MET A 166 -10.14 0.10 17.29
C MET A 166 -9.72 -1.18 18.00
N LEU A 167 -9.49 -2.26 17.24
CA LEU A 167 -9.02 -3.53 17.78
C LEU A 167 -7.67 -3.37 18.46
N LYS A 168 -6.74 -2.66 17.80
CA LYS A 168 -5.45 -2.29 18.40
C LYS A 168 -5.64 -1.53 19.70
N LEU A 169 -6.45 -0.47 19.70
CA LEU A 169 -6.72 0.34 20.89
C LEU A 169 -7.28 -0.51 22.04
N TRP A 170 -8.17 -1.45 21.75
CA TRP A 170 -8.74 -2.35 22.75
C TRP A 170 -7.71 -3.35 23.29
N LEU A 171 -6.83 -3.90 22.45
CA LEU A 171 -5.76 -4.81 22.86
C LEU A 171 -4.68 -4.11 23.70
N GLU A 172 -4.42 -2.83 23.41
CA GLU A 172 -3.48 -1.99 24.16
C GLU A 172 -4.07 -1.55 25.51
N ARG A 173 -5.36 -1.18 25.56
CA ARG A 173 -6.07 -0.79 26.80
C ARG A 173 -6.05 -1.87 27.89
N ASP A 174 -6.05 -3.13 27.49
CA ASP A 174 -6.08 -4.30 28.40
C ASP A 174 -4.67 -4.75 28.83
N SER A 175 -3.66 -3.89 28.72
CA SER A 175 -2.26 -4.18 29.05
C SER A 175 -1.78 -3.23 30.15
N LYS A 176 -1.12 -3.76 31.19
CA LYS A 176 -0.64 -2.95 32.33
C LYS A 176 0.81 -2.47 32.18
N ASN A 177 1.61 -3.15 31.36
CA ASN A 177 3.04 -2.88 31.18
C ASN A 177 3.37 -2.46 29.74
N GLU A 178 4.30 -1.52 29.60
CA GLU A 178 4.76 -0.99 28.30
C GLU A 178 5.40 -2.08 27.41
N GLN A 179 6.15 -3.03 28.00
CA GLN A 179 6.67 -4.21 27.31
C GLN A 179 5.58 -5.15 26.79
N GLN A 180 4.44 -5.23 27.48
CA GLN A 180 3.32 -6.07 27.03
C GLN A 180 2.59 -5.41 25.86
N ILE A 181 2.45 -4.07 25.89
CA ILE A 181 1.88 -3.28 24.80
C ILE A 181 2.74 -3.45 23.54
N SER A 182 4.07 -3.28 23.63
CA SER A 182 4.96 -3.43 22.48
C SER A 182 4.91 -4.84 21.89
N SER A 183 4.97 -5.88 22.74
CA SER A 183 4.90 -7.27 22.29
C SER A 183 3.56 -7.60 21.58
N ARG A 184 2.43 -7.17 22.13
CA ARG A 184 1.11 -7.34 21.50
C ARG A 184 1.04 -6.60 20.16
N ARG A 185 1.58 -5.38 20.10
CA ARG A 185 1.64 -4.58 18.87
C ARG A 185 2.46 -5.28 17.80
N GLU A 186 3.65 -5.76 18.13
CA GLU A 186 4.53 -6.48 17.19
C GLU A 186 3.88 -7.77 16.68
N LYS A 187 3.29 -8.59 17.58
CA LYS A 187 2.55 -9.80 17.20
C LYS A 187 1.38 -9.49 16.28
N GLY A 188 0.60 -8.46 16.59
CA GLY A 188 -0.53 -8.03 15.78
C GLY A 188 -0.11 -7.55 14.39
N VAL A 189 0.95 -6.75 14.30
CA VAL A 189 1.52 -6.29 13.03
C VAL A 189 2.07 -7.48 12.22
N LEU A 190 2.79 -8.40 12.86
CA LEU A 190 3.36 -9.57 12.22
C LEU A 190 2.26 -10.47 11.64
N LEU A 191 1.25 -10.82 12.44
CA LEU A 191 0.12 -11.62 11.98
C LEU A 191 -0.65 -10.93 10.86
N GLY A 192 -0.98 -9.64 11.02
CA GLY A 192 -1.68 -8.86 10.00
C GLY A 192 -0.90 -8.79 8.68
N SER A 193 0.40 -8.50 8.75
CA SER A 193 1.26 -8.47 7.56
C SER A 193 1.39 -9.85 6.89
N GLY A 194 1.38 -10.94 7.67
CA GLY A 194 1.36 -12.30 7.16
C GLY A 194 0.07 -12.62 6.41
N PHE A 195 -1.10 -12.16 6.89
CA PHE A 195 -2.37 -12.34 6.18
C PHE A 195 -2.42 -11.54 4.87
N VAL A 196 -2.01 -10.27 4.90
CA VAL A 196 -1.96 -9.42 3.69
C VAL A 196 -0.96 -9.99 2.66
N GLY A 197 0.22 -10.41 3.12
CA GLY A 197 1.22 -11.04 2.24
C GLY A 197 0.74 -12.38 1.68
N GLY A 198 0.09 -13.20 2.52
CA GLY A 198 -0.47 -14.50 2.12
C GLY A 198 -1.59 -14.37 1.09
N GLU A 199 -2.50 -13.41 1.28
CA GLU A 199 -3.53 -13.06 0.30
C GLU A 199 -2.89 -12.66 -1.04
N GLY A 200 -1.90 -11.77 -1.02
CA GLY A 200 -1.20 -11.32 -2.23
C GLY A 200 -0.54 -12.48 -2.99
N LEU A 201 0.17 -13.37 -2.28
CA LEU A 201 0.81 -14.54 -2.87
C LEU A 201 -0.20 -15.52 -3.48
N LEU A 202 -1.32 -15.78 -2.78
CA LEU A 202 -2.41 -16.60 -3.31
C LEU A 202 -3.04 -15.95 -4.54
N GLY A 203 -3.22 -14.63 -4.55
CA GLY A 203 -3.73 -13.87 -5.69
C GLY A 203 -2.85 -14.05 -6.93
N VAL A 204 -1.52 -13.94 -6.77
CA VAL A 204 -0.57 -14.19 -7.86
C VAL A 204 -0.62 -15.66 -8.32
N ALA A 205 -0.72 -16.61 -7.40
CA ALA A 205 -0.84 -18.02 -7.75
C ALA A 205 -2.12 -18.32 -8.55
N ILE A 206 -3.27 -17.77 -8.12
CA ILE A 206 -4.55 -17.90 -8.82
C ILE A 206 -4.48 -17.23 -10.19
N ALA A 207 -3.86 -16.05 -10.29
CA ALA A 207 -3.64 -15.38 -11.57
C ALA A 207 -2.80 -16.26 -12.52
N GLY A 208 -1.75 -16.91 -12.01
CA GLY A 208 -0.91 -17.82 -12.79
C GLY A 208 -1.70 -19.03 -13.30
N VAL A 209 -2.49 -19.66 -12.44
CA VAL A 209 -3.36 -20.78 -12.84
C VAL A 209 -4.39 -20.33 -13.87
N ALA A 210 -5.04 -19.18 -13.67
CA ALA A 210 -6.02 -18.63 -14.59
C ALA A 210 -5.42 -18.32 -15.97
N PHE A 211 -4.19 -17.81 -16.00
CA PHE A 211 -3.44 -17.54 -17.23
C PHE A 211 -3.14 -18.83 -18.00
N PHE A 212 -2.68 -19.89 -17.34
CA PHE A 212 -2.41 -21.18 -17.99
C PHE A 212 -3.68 -21.91 -18.47
N GLN A 213 -4.78 -21.80 -17.74
CA GLN A 213 -6.03 -22.47 -18.08
C GLN A 213 -6.93 -21.66 -19.02
N GLY A 214 -6.59 -20.39 -19.29
CA GLY A 214 -7.41 -19.47 -20.11
C GLY A 214 -8.76 -19.11 -19.48
N ALA A 215 -9.05 -19.62 -18.30
CA ALA A 215 -10.27 -19.39 -17.53
C ALA A 215 -9.91 -19.36 -16.06
N ARG A 216 -10.63 -18.51 -15.30
CA ARG A 216 -10.44 -18.45 -13.86
C ARG A 216 -10.86 -19.78 -13.23
N PRO A 217 -10.05 -20.36 -12.33
CA PRO A 217 -10.45 -21.56 -11.62
C PRO A 217 -11.75 -21.25 -10.86
N ALA A 218 -12.81 -22.01 -11.16
CA ALA A 218 -14.05 -21.92 -10.42
C ALA A 218 -13.73 -22.27 -8.96
N GLY A 219 -13.79 -21.27 -8.08
CA GLY A 219 -13.61 -21.51 -6.64
C GLY A 219 -14.62 -22.52 -6.12
N PHE A 220 -14.44 -22.98 -4.89
CA PHE A 220 -15.35 -23.93 -4.23
C PHE A 220 -16.82 -23.47 -4.20
N GLY A 221 -17.09 -22.19 -4.47
CA GLY A 221 -18.42 -21.59 -4.49
C GLY A 221 -19.05 -21.60 -3.10
N THR A 222 -20.21 -20.96 -2.98
CA THR A 222 -21.00 -20.94 -1.75
C THR A 222 -22.35 -21.65 -1.89
N GLY A 223 -22.72 -22.08 -3.11
CA GLY A 223 -24.02 -22.70 -3.37
C GLY A 223 -24.24 -24.04 -2.65
N TRP A 224 -23.16 -24.74 -2.28
CA TRP A 224 -23.24 -25.97 -1.48
C TRP A 224 -23.57 -25.70 0.00
N MET A 225 -23.43 -24.46 0.45
CA MET A 225 -23.68 -24.04 1.84
C MET A 225 -25.15 -23.71 2.10
N GLY A 226 -26.03 -23.82 1.09
CA GLY A 226 -27.47 -23.59 1.23
C GLY A 226 -27.92 -22.17 0.82
N PRO A 227 -29.08 -21.70 1.32
CA PRO A 227 -29.63 -20.40 0.94
C PRO A 227 -28.70 -19.23 1.32
N ASP A 228 -28.73 -18.13 0.54
CA ASP A 228 -27.84 -16.97 0.71
C ASP A 228 -27.79 -16.39 2.14
N TRP A 229 -28.93 -16.38 2.84
CA TRP A 229 -28.98 -15.91 4.23
C TRP A 229 -28.16 -16.79 5.18
N LEU A 230 -28.14 -18.11 4.93
CA LEU A 230 -27.41 -19.09 5.73
C LEU A 230 -25.90 -19.00 5.44
N VAL A 231 -25.53 -18.80 4.17
CA VAL A 231 -24.13 -18.51 3.76
C VAL A 231 -23.59 -17.25 4.45
N ASN A 232 -24.40 -16.19 4.49
CA ASN A 232 -24.00 -14.93 5.15
C ASN A 232 -23.81 -15.11 6.66
N ILE A 233 -24.71 -15.85 7.32
CA ILE A 233 -24.57 -16.15 8.76
C ILE A 233 -23.33 -17.00 9.02
N ILE A 234 -23.10 -18.07 8.24
CA ILE A 234 -21.92 -18.92 8.43
C ILE A 234 -20.64 -18.11 8.22
N SER A 235 -20.57 -17.32 7.15
CA SER A 235 -19.42 -16.44 6.86
C SER A 235 -19.18 -15.45 7.99
N PHE A 236 -20.24 -14.86 8.55
CA PHE A 236 -20.15 -13.95 9.67
C PHE A 236 -19.65 -14.64 10.94
N VAL A 237 -20.16 -15.82 11.27
CA VAL A 237 -19.69 -16.61 12.42
C VAL A 237 -18.24 -17.04 12.24
N ALA A 238 -17.84 -17.49 11.04
CA ALA A 238 -16.47 -17.85 10.72
C ALA A 238 -15.53 -16.63 10.88
N PHE A 239 -15.95 -15.46 10.42
CA PHE A 239 -15.21 -14.21 10.61
C PHE A 239 -15.05 -13.85 12.10
N LEU A 240 -16.12 -13.99 12.91
CA LEU A 240 -16.04 -13.75 14.36
C LEU A 240 -15.11 -14.75 15.06
N LEU A 241 -15.14 -16.02 14.68
CA LEU A 241 -14.23 -17.05 15.21
C LEU A 241 -12.78 -16.74 14.83
N PHE A 242 -12.53 -16.32 13.59
CA PHE A 242 -11.22 -15.88 13.13
C PHE A 242 -10.74 -14.64 13.91
N ALA A 243 -11.59 -13.64 14.09
CA ALA A 243 -11.28 -12.44 14.87
C ALA A 243 -10.98 -12.78 16.33
N ALA A 244 -11.76 -13.67 16.95
CA ALA A 244 -11.52 -14.14 18.31
C ALA A 244 -10.20 -14.93 18.42
N TRP A 245 -9.90 -15.77 17.44
CA TRP A 245 -8.62 -16.49 17.35
C TRP A 245 -7.44 -15.51 17.21
N PHE A 246 -7.57 -14.50 16.35
CA PHE A 246 -6.57 -13.45 16.15
C PHE A 246 -6.30 -12.71 17.46
N VAL A 247 -7.36 -12.27 18.15
CA VAL A 247 -7.27 -11.63 19.46
C VAL A 247 -6.56 -12.51 20.49
N ARG A 248 -6.92 -13.80 20.56
CA ARG A 248 -6.26 -14.75 21.49
C ARG A 248 -4.79 -14.90 21.18
N ARG A 249 -4.41 -14.98 19.90
CA ARG A 249 -3.01 -15.09 19.47
C ARG A 249 -2.19 -13.83 19.73
N VAL A 250 -2.80 -12.66 19.62
CA VAL A 250 -2.11 -11.40 19.96
C VAL A 250 -1.96 -11.23 21.47
N ARG A 251 -2.94 -11.69 22.27
CA ARG A 251 -2.92 -11.58 23.74
C ARG A 251 -1.97 -12.58 24.42
N ALA A 252 -1.83 -13.79 23.86
CA ALA A 252 -0.87 -14.80 24.29
C ALA A 252 0.56 -14.34 23.99
#